data_AF-A0A6L6BPY4-F1
#
_entry.id   AF-A0A6L6BPY4-F1
#
_cell.length_a   1.000
_cell.length_b   1.000
_cell.length_c   1.000
_cell.angle_alpha   90.00
_cell.angle_beta   90.00
_cell.angle_gamma   90.00
#
_symmetry.space_group_name_H-M   'P 1'
#
loop_
_entity.id
_entity.type
_entity.pdbx_description
1 polymer ?
#
loop_
_entity_poly.entity_id
_entity_poly.type
_entity_poly.pdbx_seq_one_letter_code
_entity_poly.pdbx_strand_id
1 'polypeptide(L)'
;MARKRTDQILVVKIGKDAQRRAPDDLVVEEPMSIQLDGHLVATTMRTPGHDYELAVGFCHADGLLAGAPILTVRYCANGSAVESEFNIVTVETGGLAPVPTPRLGTTSSSCGLCGSQSLDELTDRLSPLSGDSLVVFESELILQIPQRVQSSQQLFALTGAVHAAATFDSKGNILLVREDVGRHNAVDKVVGKLLLDGQIPAHSLGLFVSGRASFEMVQKAWAAGFGTLVSVSAPTSLAVQTARRAGISLYGFVRDGSAVRYSPA
;
A
#
# COMPACT_ATOMS: atom_id res chain seq x y z
N MET A 1 15.94 8.65 -16.28
CA MET A 1 14.78 9.51 -16.66
C MET A 1 13.60 9.08 -15.80
N ALA A 2 12.80 10.02 -15.28
CA ALA A 2 11.59 9.66 -14.56
C ALA A 2 10.58 9.05 -15.56
N ARG A 3 10.05 7.86 -15.25
CA ARG A 3 8.99 7.24 -16.05
C ARG A 3 7.73 8.12 -16.00
N LYS A 4 7.03 8.22 -17.13
CA LYS A 4 5.79 8.99 -17.25
C LYS A 4 4.71 8.36 -16.36
N ARG A 5 3.92 9.18 -15.66
CA ARG A 5 2.87 8.72 -14.73
C ARG A 5 1.45 8.87 -15.30
N THR A 6 1.31 9.66 -16.36
CA THR A 6 0.04 9.89 -17.06
C THR A 6 0.23 9.87 -18.56
N ASP A 7 -0.82 9.49 -19.29
CA ASP A 7 -0.91 9.64 -20.74
C ASP A 7 -2.08 10.54 -21.10
N GLN A 8 -2.00 11.21 -22.24
CA GLN A 8 -3.07 12.08 -22.70
C GLN A 8 -3.62 11.56 -24.01
N ILE A 9 -4.93 11.40 -24.07
CA ILE A 9 -5.64 10.95 -25.27
C ILE A 9 -6.76 11.92 -25.64
N LEU A 10 -7.15 11.93 -26.90
CA LEU A 10 -8.29 12.72 -27.38
C LEU A 10 -9.58 11.92 -27.22
N VAL A 11 -10.48 12.39 -26.37
CA VAL A 11 -11.77 11.73 -26.07
C VAL A 11 -12.95 12.55 -26.58
N VAL A 12 -14.15 11.98 -26.51
CA VAL A 12 -15.42 12.68 -26.74
C VAL A 12 -16.13 12.84 -25.39
N LYS A 13 -16.27 14.09 -24.91
CA LYS A 13 -17.04 14.43 -23.71
C LYS A 13 -18.51 14.60 -24.09
N ILE A 14 -19.38 13.80 -23.47
CA ILE A 14 -20.84 13.79 -23.71
C ILE A 14 -21.53 14.56 -22.58
N GLY A 15 -22.12 15.70 -22.90
CA GLY A 15 -23.01 16.46 -22.01
C GLY A 15 -24.49 16.22 -22.35
N LYS A 16 -25.41 16.81 -21.56
CA LYS A 16 -26.86 16.69 -21.79
C LYS A 16 -27.28 17.08 -23.21
N ASP A 17 -26.69 18.14 -23.76
CA ASP A 17 -27.15 18.76 -25.02
C ASP A 17 -26.10 18.76 -26.14
N ALA A 18 -24.85 18.36 -25.87
CA ALA A 18 -23.76 18.43 -26.84
C ALA A 18 -22.67 17.40 -26.59
N GLN A 19 -21.98 17.01 -27.66
CA GLN A 19 -20.73 16.25 -27.62
C GLN A 19 -19.58 17.13 -28.09
N ARG A 20 -18.43 17.06 -27.42
CA ARG A 20 -17.22 17.79 -27.83
C ARG A 20 -15.98 16.92 -27.70
N ARG A 21 -15.03 17.07 -28.62
CA ARG A 21 -13.71 16.44 -28.50
C ARG A 21 -12.84 17.27 -27.56
N ALA A 22 -12.13 16.62 -26.65
CA ALA A 22 -11.22 17.27 -25.71
C ALA A 22 -10.11 16.29 -25.27
N PRO A 23 -8.92 16.78 -24.88
CA PRO A 23 -7.93 15.93 -24.23
C PRO A 23 -8.45 15.45 -22.86
N ASP A 24 -7.99 14.27 -22.45
CA ASP A 24 -8.17 13.71 -21.10
C ASP A 24 -6.87 13.04 -20.64
N ASP A 25 -6.56 13.21 -19.36
CA ASP A 25 -5.39 12.62 -18.72
C ASP A 25 -5.76 11.27 -18.09
N LEU A 26 -5.02 10.24 -18.48
CA LEU A 26 -5.16 8.87 -17.99
C LEU A 26 -3.95 8.55 -17.12
N VAL A 27 -4.16 7.73 -16.08
CA VAL A 27 -3.03 7.16 -15.34
C VAL A 27 -2.31 6.12 -16.19
N VAL A 28 -0.98 6.08 -16.11
CA VAL A 28 -0.20 4.98 -16.69
C VAL A 28 -0.24 3.79 -15.75
N GLU A 29 -0.52 2.61 -16.30
CA GLU A 29 -0.47 1.32 -15.62
C GLU A 29 0.50 0.41 -16.38
N GLU A 30 1.56 -0.06 -15.72
CA GLU A 30 2.58 -0.94 -16.33
C GLU A 30 3.04 -2.05 -15.36
N PRO A 31 3.45 -3.23 -15.89
CA PRO A 31 3.85 -4.37 -15.08
C PRO A 31 5.26 -4.19 -14.52
N MET A 32 5.44 -4.31 -13.21
CA MET A 32 6.74 -4.31 -12.55
C MET A 32 6.96 -5.64 -11.81
N SER A 33 8.14 -6.23 -11.98
CA SER A 33 8.58 -7.41 -11.24
C SER A 33 9.45 -7.02 -10.04
N ILE A 34 9.22 -7.69 -8.92
CA ILE A 34 9.97 -7.52 -7.68
C ILE A 34 10.82 -8.78 -7.46
N GLN A 35 12.10 -8.59 -7.19
CA GLN A 35 13.03 -9.65 -6.82
C GLN A 35 13.57 -9.44 -5.41
N LEU A 36 13.85 -10.53 -4.71
CA LEU A 36 14.61 -10.56 -3.46
C LEU A 36 15.85 -11.44 -3.67
N ASP A 37 17.04 -10.86 -3.55
CA ASP A 37 18.31 -11.54 -3.80
C ASP A 37 18.30 -12.36 -5.11
N GLY A 38 17.81 -11.74 -6.19
CA GLY A 38 17.71 -12.35 -7.53
C GLY A 38 16.52 -13.31 -7.75
N HIS A 39 15.75 -13.64 -6.71
CA HIS A 39 14.58 -14.52 -6.84
C HIS A 39 13.33 -13.69 -7.12
N LEU A 40 12.56 -14.02 -8.17
CA LEU A 40 11.29 -13.37 -8.47
C LEU A 40 10.26 -13.70 -7.38
N VAL A 41 9.74 -12.67 -6.71
CA VAL A 41 8.77 -12.82 -5.62
C VAL A 41 7.38 -12.31 -5.98
N ALA A 42 7.27 -11.35 -6.90
CA ALA A 42 5.99 -10.85 -7.39
C ALA A 42 6.11 -10.15 -8.74
N THR A 43 4.99 -10.10 -9.47
CA THR A 43 4.76 -9.17 -10.58
C THR A 43 3.42 -8.47 -10.34
N THR A 44 3.42 -7.15 -10.37
CA THR A 44 2.25 -6.29 -10.10
C THR A 44 2.08 -5.24 -11.20
N MET A 45 0.84 -4.88 -11.51
CA MET A 45 0.55 -3.70 -12.32
C MET A 45 0.57 -2.48 -11.39
N ARG A 46 1.35 -1.46 -11.74
CA ARG A 46 1.55 -0.27 -10.90
C ARG A 46 1.46 1.01 -11.71
N THR A 47 1.27 2.11 -11.00
CA THR A 47 1.53 3.45 -11.55
C THR A 47 3.00 3.82 -11.39
N PRO A 48 3.65 4.34 -12.45
CA PRO A 48 5.05 4.68 -12.34
C PRO A 48 5.49 5.59 -11.20
N GLY A 49 6.67 5.32 -10.63
CA GLY A 49 7.31 6.09 -9.56
C GLY A 49 7.24 5.44 -8.17
N HIS A 50 8.24 5.74 -7.33
CA HIS A 50 8.41 5.21 -5.97
C HIS A 50 8.60 3.68 -5.91
N ASP A 51 9.34 3.12 -6.86
CA ASP A 51 9.37 1.65 -7.07
C ASP A 51 10.25 0.90 -6.12
N TYR A 52 11.31 1.55 -5.67
CA TYR A 52 12.14 1.03 -4.60
C TYR A 52 11.31 0.91 -3.32
N GLU A 53 10.45 1.89 -3.06
CA GLU A 53 9.53 1.86 -1.92
C GLU A 53 8.49 0.74 -2.10
N LEU A 54 7.89 0.60 -3.29
CA LEU A 54 6.96 -0.48 -3.60
C LEU A 54 7.59 -1.86 -3.38
N ALA A 55 8.78 -2.10 -3.95
CA ALA A 55 9.48 -3.37 -3.84
C ALA A 55 9.85 -3.70 -2.38
N VAL A 56 10.40 -2.72 -1.66
CA VAL A 56 10.78 -2.88 -0.25
C VAL A 56 9.56 -3.10 0.63
N GLY A 57 8.50 -2.32 0.45
CA GLY A 57 7.28 -2.45 1.22
C GLY A 57 6.59 -3.79 1.01
N PHE A 58 6.57 -4.28 -0.24
CA PHE A 58 6.09 -5.62 -0.56
C PHE A 58 6.87 -6.70 0.19
N CYS A 59 8.21 -6.71 0.07
CA CYS A 59 9.06 -7.70 0.73
C CYS A 59 8.94 -7.67 2.25
N HIS A 60 8.82 -6.48 2.84
CA HIS A 60 8.61 -6.32 4.28
C HIS A 60 7.25 -6.84 4.71
N ALA A 61 6.18 -6.39 4.07
CA ALA A 61 4.83 -6.66 4.53
C ALA A 61 4.36 -8.10 4.25
N ASP A 62 4.94 -8.77 3.25
CA ASP A 62 4.74 -10.21 3.03
C ASP A 62 5.65 -11.07 3.94
N GLY A 63 6.57 -10.45 4.68
CA GLY A 63 7.46 -11.13 5.62
C GLY A 63 8.69 -11.79 4.99
N LEU A 64 8.98 -11.48 3.72
CA LEU A 64 10.07 -12.10 2.96
C LEU A 64 11.46 -11.71 3.49
N LEU A 65 11.59 -10.53 4.09
CA LEU A 65 12.86 -10.09 4.66
C LEU A 65 13.23 -10.86 5.94
N ALA A 66 12.26 -11.33 6.72
CA ALA A 66 12.47 -12.01 8.01
C ALA A 66 13.48 -11.30 8.95
N GLY A 67 13.50 -9.96 8.93
CA GLY A 67 14.43 -9.14 9.72
C GLY A 67 15.82 -8.92 9.10
N ALA A 68 16.10 -9.50 7.93
CA ALA A 68 17.34 -9.26 7.21
C ALA A 68 17.45 -7.77 6.78
N PRO A 69 18.65 -7.16 6.89
CA PRO A 69 18.85 -5.79 6.48
C PRO A 69 18.83 -5.67 4.96
N ILE A 70 18.27 -4.55 4.47
CA ILE A 70 18.33 -4.19 3.06
C ILE A 70 19.67 -3.51 2.81
N LEU A 71 20.50 -4.10 1.95
CA LEU A 71 21.80 -3.56 1.56
C LEU A 71 21.65 -2.58 0.40
N THR A 72 20.91 -2.98 -0.64
CA THR A 72 20.67 -2.15 -1.82
C THR A 72 19.32 -2.44 -2.46
N VAL A 73 18.78 -1.45 -3.17
CA VAL A 73 17.60 -1.62 -4.03
C VAL A 73 17.91 -0.98 -5.38
N ARG A 74 17.71 -1.71 -6.47
CA ARG A 74 18.08 -1.23 -7.81
C ARG A 74 17.17 -1.79 -8.89
N TYR A 75 17.12 -1.10 -10.02
CA TYR A 75 16.63 -1.69 -11.25
C TYR A 75 17.65 -2.69 -11.81
N CYS A 76 17.18 -3.88 -12.18
CA CYS A 76 17.99 -4.84 -12.93
C CYS A 76 17.94 -4.50 -14.42
N ALA A 77 19.12 -4.48 -15.06
CA ALA A 77 19.29 -4.25 -16.49
C ALA A 77 19.53 -5.57 -17.27
N ASN A 78 19.35 -6.73 -16.65
CA ASN A 78 19.71 -8.01 -17.23
C ASN A 78 18.58 -8.53 -18.13
N GLY A 79 18.75 -8.43 -19.46
CA GLY A 79 17.85 -9.01 -20.45
C GLY A 79 18.01 -8.38 -21.84
N SER A 80 17.48 -9.05 -22.88
CA SER A 80 17.37 -8.41 -24.20
C SER A 80 16.40 -7.23 -24.11
N ALA A 81 16.68 -6.15 -24.85
CA ALA A 81 15.89 -4.92 -24.83
C ALA A 81 14.41 -5.09 -25.24
N VAL A 82 14.01 -6.30 -25.67
CA VAL A 82 12.69 -6.64 -26.19
C VAL A 82 11.83 -7.39 -25.14
N GLU A 83 12.45 -8.05 -24.14
CA GLU A 83 11.72 -8.81 -23.10
C GLU A 83 11.74 -8.13 -21.72
N SER A 84 12.59 -7.12 -21.54
CA SER A 84 12.72 -6.39 -20.28
C SER A 84 12.85 -4.90 -20.57
N GLU A 85 11.73 -4.21 -20.66
CA GLU A 85 11.72 -2.74 -20.51
C GLU A 85 12.10 -2.36 -19.08
N PHE A 86 13.31 -2.71 -18.60
CA PHE A 86 13.92 -2.25 -17.35
C PHE A 86 12.95 -2.14 -16.15
N ASN A 87 12.02 -3.08 -15.98
CA ASN A 87 10.96 -3.00 -14.96
C ASN A 87 11.05 -4.09 -13.90
N ILE A 88 12.28 -4.54 -13.64
CA ILE A 88 12.60 -5.45 -12.56
C ILE A 88 13.30 -4.63 -11.49
N VAL A 89 12.73 -4.58 -10.29
CA VAL A 89 13.35 -3.99 -9.11
C VAL A 89 13.79 -5.12 -8.20
N THR A 90 15.09 -5.19 -7.89
CA THR A 90 15.64 -6.15 -6.92
C THR A 90 15.90 -5.46 -5.59
N VAL A 91 15.49 -6.12 -4.51
CA VAL A 91 15.87 -5.84 -3.13
C VAL A 91 16.96 -6.83 -2.76
N GLU A 92 18.11 -6.33 -2.32
CA GLU A 92 19.28 -7.14 -2.02
C GLU A 92 19.54 -7.12 -0.50
N THR A 93 19.58 -8.30 0.11
CA THR A 93 20.00 -8.50 1.50
C THR A 93 21.35 -9.20 1.59
N GLY A 94 21.94 -9.59 0.45
CA GLY A 94 23.17 -10.38 0.41
C GLY A 94 22.93 -11.85 0.69
N GLY A 95 21.71 -12.34 0.43
CA GLY A 95 21.28 -13.71 0.75
C GLY A 95 21.04 -13.96 2.25
N LEU A 96 20.90 -12.91 3.05
CA LEU A 96 20.60 -13.01 4.48
C LEU A 96 19.11 -13.29 4.74
N ALA A 97 18.23 -12.83 3.84
CA ALA A 97 16.83 -13.21 3.86
C ALA A 97 16.65 -14.68 3.47
N PRO A 98 15.64 -15.38 4.02
CA PRO A 98 15.30 -16.72 3.59
C PRO A 98 15.02 -16.78 2.08
N VAL A 99 15.47 -17.84 1.42
CA VAL A 99 15.19 -18.06 0.00
C VAL A 99 13.67 -18.09 -0.21
N PRO A 100 13.09 -17.19 -1.02
CA PRO A 100 11.66 -17.15 -1.22
C PRO A 100 11.16 -18.44 -1.86
N THR A 101 10.13 -19.05 -1.26
CA THR A 101 9.41 -20.13 -1.92
C THR A 101 8.54 -19.52 -3.03
N PRO A 102 8.68 -19.95 -4.31
CA PRO A 102 7.90 -19.35 -5.40
C PRO A 102 6.40 -19.50 -5.16
N ARG A 103 5.72 -18.39 -4.85
CA ARG A 103 4.27 -18.29 -4.96
C ARG A 103 3.97 -17.84 -6.39
N LEU A 104 3.94 -18.79 -7.33
CA LEU A 104 3.60 -18.49 -8.72
C LEU A 104 2.12 -18.07 -8.81
N GLY A 105 1.89 -16.77 -8.73
CA GLY A 105 0.63 -16.11 -8.99
C GLY A 105 0.87 -14.63 -9.20
N THR A 106 0.31 -14.03 -10.24
CA THR A 106 0.10 -12.58 -10.26
C THR A 106 -0.62 -12.24 -8.96
N THR A 107 -0.16 -11.22 -8.22
CA THR A 107 -0.80 -10.69 -7.01
C THR A 107 -2.15 -10.06 -7.39
N SER A 108 -3.06 -10.90 -7.84
CA SER A 108 -4.45 -10.61 -8.11
C SER A 108 -5.19 -10.87 -6.81
N SER A 109 -6.08 -9.95 -6.45
CA SER A 109 -6.81 -9.90 -5.18
C SER A 109 -7.82 -11.05 -4.96
N SER A 110 -7.54 -12.27 -5.46
CA SER A 110 -8.57 -13.29 -5.70
C SER A 110 -8.21 -14.74 -5.43
N CYS A 111 -7.01 -15.10 -4.96
CA CYS A 111 -6.78 -16.49 -4.58
C CYS A 111 -7.34 -16.73 -3.17
N GLY A 112 -8.59 -17.23 -3.14
CA GLY A 112 -9.36 -17.62 -1.95
C GLY A 112 -8.72 -18.76 -1.15
N LEU A 113 -7.54 -18.51 -0.60
CA LEU A 113 -7.04 -19.22 0.57
C LEU A 113 -8.07 -19.03 1.69
N CYS A 114 -8.33 -20.10 2.44
CA CYS A 114 -9.23 -20.05 3.58
C CYS A 114 -8.71 -18.96 4.54
N GLY A 115 -9.48 -17.89 4.73
CA GLY A 115 -9.02 -16.70 5.45
C GLY A 115 -8.50 -16.97 6.87
N SER A 116 -8.88 -18.08 7.50
CA SER A 116 -8.35 -18.52 8.78
C SER A 116 -6.92 -19.02 8.70
N GLN A 117 -6.56 -19.80 7.68
CA GLN A 117 -5.18 -20.30 7.50
C GLN A 117 -4.21 -19.14 7.26
N SER A 118 -4.62 -18.16 6.44
CA SER A 118 -3.84 -16.93 6.24
C SER A 118 -3.66 -16.12 7.53
N LEU A 119 -4.65 -16.14 8.44
CA LEU A 119 -4.57 -15.43 9.71
C LEU A 119 -3.67 -16.13 10.71
N ASP A 120 -3.73 -17.47 10.79
CA ASP A 120 -2.86 -18.26 11.67
C ASP A 120 -1.38 -18.09 11.28
N GLU A 121 -1.07 -18.18 9.98
CA GLU A 121 0.27 -17.91 9.44
C GLU A 121 0.77 -16.49 9.77
N LEU A 122 -0.13 -15.51 9.87
CA LEU A 122 0.24 -14.15 10.31
C LEU A 122 0.57 -14.12 11.80
N THR A 123 -0.22 -14.80 12.64
CA THR A 123 0.01 -14.81 14.08
C THR A 123 1.28 -15.56 14.48
N ASP A 124 1.75 -16.51 13.68
CA ASP A 124 3.02 -17.21 13.91
C ASP A 124 4.23 -16.29 13.69
N ARG A 125 4.07 -15.24 12.88
CA ARG A 125 5.12 -14.30 12.46
C ARG A 125 5.04 -12.94 13.14
N LEU A 126 3.84 -12.46 13.43
CA LEU A 126 3.58 -11.11 13.95
C LEU A 126 2.96 -11.20 15.35
N SER A 127 3.60 -10.51 16.29
CA SER A 127 3.04 -10.35 17.64
C SER A 127 1.95 -9.26 17.64
N PRO A 128 0.86 -9.44 18.40
CA PRO A 128 -0.14 -8.38 18.58
C PRO A 128 0.49 -7.09 19.07
N LEU A 129 0.07 -5.97 18.47
CA LEU A 129 0.48 -4.63 18.89
C LEU A 129 -0.14 -4.36 20.27
N SER A 130 0.72 -4.15 21.26
CA SER A 130 0.31 -3.87 22.63
C SER A 130 1.34 -2.96 23.31
N GLY A 131 0.87 -2.11 24.22
CA GLY A 131 1.72 -1.26 25.06
C GLY A 131 1.48 0.25 24.90
N ASP A 132 1.96 1.00 25.88
CA ASP A 132 1.81 2.45 26.03
C ASP A 132 2.46 3.27 24.89
N SER A 133 3.25 2.63 24.02
CA SER A 133 3.91 3.28 22.89
C SER A 133 3.00 3.47 21.67
N LEU A 134 1.81 2.85 21.64
CA LEU A 134 0.86 3.04 20.54
C LEU A 134 0.14 4.38 20.70
N VAL A 135 0.19 5.22 19.67
CA VAL A 135 -0.58 6.46 19.65
C VAL A 135 -2.07 6.14 19.49
N VAL A 136 -2.87 6.67 20.42
CA VAL A 136 -4.33 6.71 20.31
C VAL A 136 -4.72 8.05 19.70
N PHE A 137 -5.55 8.00 18.67
CA PHE A 137 -6.02 9.20 17.96
C PHE A 137 -7.41 9.57 18.43
N GLU A 138 -7.62 10.87 18.66
CA GLU A 138 -8.95 11.42 18.94
C GLU A 138 -9.88 11.22 17.74
N SER A 139 -11.17 10.96 18.03
CA SER A 139 -12.15 10.66 16.97
C SER A 139 -12.31 11.84 16.02
N GLU A 140 -12.30 13.07 16.52
CA GLU A 140 -12.39 14.30 15.75
C GLU A 140 -11.23 14.43 14.76
N LEU A 141 -10.04 13.97 15.14
CA LEU A 141 -8.87 13.97 14.26
C LEU A 141 -9.06 12.94 13.14
N ILE A 142 -9.52 11.72 13.46
CA ILE A 142 -9.81 10.67 12.47
C ILE A 142 -10.76 11.17 11.39
N LEU A 143 -11.81 11.90 11.78
CA LEU A 143 -12.81 12.45 10.84
C LEU A 143 -12.23 13.46 9.83
N GLN A 144 -11.09 14.09 10.14
CA GLN A 144 -10.45 15.09 9.28
C GLN A 144 -9.38 14.52 8.35
N ILE A 145 -8.93 13.28 8.58
CA ILE A 145 -7.85 12.67 7.80
C ILE A 145 -8.18 12.58 6.30
N PRO A 146 -9.37 12.12 5.86
CA PRO A 146 -9.67 12.03 4.43
C PRO A 146 -9.49 13.35 3.67
N GLN A 147 -9.99 14.46 4.23
CA GLN A 147 -9.89 15.78 3.62
C GLN A 147 -8.43 16.26 3.59
N ARG A 148 -7.67 16.03 4.66
CA ARG A 148 -6.24 16.38 4.70
C ARG A 148 -5.45 15.63 3.62
N VAL A 149 -5.71 14.32 3.44
CA VAL A 149 -5.04 13.52 2.41
C VAL A 149 -5.49 13.93 1.00
N GLN A 150 -6.76 14.23 0.78
CA GLN A 150 -7.30 14.65 -0.52
C GLN A 150 -6.54 15.84 -1.12
N SER A 151 -6.15 16.82 -0.30
CA SER A 151 -5.36 17.98 -0.74
C SER A 151 -3.99 17.63 -1.34
N SER A 152 -3.49 16.43 -1.07
CA SER A 152 -2.17 15.94 -1.47
C SER A 152 -2.22 14.86 -2.56
N GLN A 153 -3.41 14.55 -3.09
CA GLN A 153 -3.63 13.51 -4.12
C GLN A 153 -3.66 14.13 -5.52
N GLN A 154 -2.47 14.46 -6.05
CA GLN A 154 -2.34 15.14 -7.34
C GLN A 154 -2.78 14.27 -8.51
N LEU A 155 -2.41 12.97 -8.49
CA LEU A 155 -2.72 12.07 -9.59
C LEU A 155 -4.20 11.70 -9.61
N PHE A 156 -4.81 11.51 -8.44
CA PHE A 156 -6.26 11.34 -8.31
C PHE A 156 -7.02 12.57 -8.81
N ALA A 157 -6.59 13.79 -8.45
CA ALA A 157 -7.22 15.01 -8.93
C ALA A 157 -7.17 15.15 -10.45
N LEU A 158 -6.10 14.65 -11.08
CA LEU A 158 -5.91 14.71 -12.53
C LEU A 158 -6.68 13.60 -13.28
N THR A 159 -6.71 12.38 -12.74
CA THR A 159 -7.13 11.19 -13.50
C THR A 159 -8.36 10.48 -12.92
N GLY A 160 -8.64 10.67 -11.62
CA GLY A 160 -9.67 9.93 -10.89
C GLY A 160 -9.43 8.41 -10.77
N ALA A 161 -8.30 7.90 -11.26
CA ALA A 161 -8.11 6.47 -11.53
C ALA A 161 -7.08 5.79 -10.61
N VAL A 162 -6.79 6.38 -9.45
CA VAL A 162 -5.80 5.85 -8.50
C VAL A 162 -6.35 5.76 -7.09
N HIS A 163 -5.75 4.86 -6.32
CA HIS A 163 -5.87 4.80 -4.88
C HIS A 163 -4.74 5.59 -4.21
N ALA A 164 -4.95 5.96 -2.96
CA ALA A 164 -3.96 6.59 -2.11
C ALA A 164 -3.83 5.85 -0.78
N ALA A 165 -2.59 5.78 -0.30
CA ALA A 165 -2.27 5.48 1.08
C ALA A 165 -1.47 6.66 1.65
N ALA A 166 -1.65 6.93 2.94
CA ALA A 166 -0.96 8.02 3.60
C ALA A 166 -0.64 7.68 5.06
N THR A 167 0.38 8.31 5.61
CA THR A 167 0.66 8.24 7.04
C THR A 167 0.54 9.60 7.70
N PHE A 168 0.10 9.60 8.95
CA PHE A 168 -0.14 10.80 9.73
C PHE A 168 0.30 10.66 11.17
N ASP A 169 0.73 11.79 11.77
CA ASP A 169 1.14 11.86 13.17
C ASP A 169 -0.05 12.10 14.13
N SER A 170 0.22 12.11 15.44
CA SER A 170 -0.76 12.35 16.50
C SER A 170 -1.48 13.71 16.44
N LYS A 171 -1.00 14.66 15.61
CA LYS A 171 -1.63 15.96 15.35
C LYS A 171 -2.43 15.96 14.03
N GLY A 172 -2.43 14.82 13.33
CA GLY A 172 -3.07 14.60 12.05
C GLY A 172 -2.31 15.25 10.90
N ASN A 173 -1.03 15.62 11.08
CA ASN A 173 -0.21 16.10 9.99
C ASN A 173 0.06 14.93 9.03
N ILE A 174 -0.20 15.14 7.75
CA ILE A 174 0.09 14.11 6.74
C ILE A 174 1.59 14.17 6.43
N LEU A 175 2.31 13.10 6.77
CA LEU A 175 3.77 13.04 6.60
C LEU A 175 4.17 12.48 5.24
N LEU A 176 3.34 11.57 4.70
CA LEU A 176 3.60 10.88 3.45
C LEU A 176 2.28 10.54 2.76
N VAL A 177 2.23 10.73 1.43
CA VAL A 177 1.16 10.22 0.57
C VAL A 177 1.77 9.47 -0.59
N ARG A 178 1.18 8.34 -0.95
CA ARG A 178 1.52 7.55 -2.14
C ARG A 178 0.27 7.19 -2.90
N GLU A 179 0.32 7.39 -4.20
CA GLU A 179 -0.75 7.09 -5.14
C GLU A 179 -0.32 5.96 -6.09
N ASP A 180 -1.26 5.07 -6.38
CA ASP A 180 -1.09 3.97 -7.32
C ASP A 180 -2.44 3.48 -7.82
N VAL A 181 -2.50 2.97 -9.06
CA VAL A 181 -3.69 2.29 -9.60
C VAL A 181 -4.13 1.12 -8.69
N GLY A 182 -3.18 0.45 -8.04
CA GLY A 182 -3.44 -0.61 -7.07
C GLY A 182 -3.40 -0.11 -5.62
N ARG A 183 -4.48 -0.31 -4.85
CA ARG A 183 -4.51 0.05 -3.42
C ARG A 183 -3.41 -0.62 -2.58
N HIS A 184 -3.03 -1.87 -2.90
CA HIS A 184 -1.96 -2.59 -2.20
C HIS A 184 -0.62 -1.94 -2.47
N ASN A 185 -0.33 -1.61 -3.72
CA ASN A 185 0.90 -0.93 -4.11
C ASN A 185 1.02 0.45 -3.43
N ALA A 186 -0.08 1.19 -3.27
CA ALA A 186 -0.06 2.47 -2.56
C ALA A 186 0.38 2.30 -1.10
N VAL A 187 -0.15 1.27 -0.40
CA VAL A 187 0.26 0.94 0.98
C VAL A 187 1.71 0.46 1.01
N ASP A 188 2.11 -0.42 0.09
CA ASP A 188 3.48 -0.93 0.02
C ASP A 188 4.48 0.22 -0.21
N LYS A 189 4.17 1.20 -1.05
CA LYS A 189 4.99 2.41 -1.20
C LYS A 189 5.14 3.19 0.12
N VAL A 190 4.06 3.36 0.90
CA VAL A 190 4.15 4.01 2.22
C VAL A 190 5.02 3.20 3.17
N VAL A 191 4.77 1.90 3.30
CA VAL A 191 5.52 0.99 4.17
C VAL A 191 7.00 0.98 3.79
N GLY A 192 7.31 0.82 2.51
CA GLY A 192 8.69 0.76 2.05
C GLY A 192 9.44 2.07 2.25
N LYS A 193 8.78 3.23 2.07
CA LYS A 193 9.42 4.52 2.39
C LYS A 193 9.74 4.64 3.87
N LEU A 194 8.81 4.27 4.75
CA LEU A 194 9.04 4.29 6.20
C LEU A 194 10.15 3.32 6.61
N LEU A 195 10.22 2.14 5.99
CA LEU A 195 11.29 1.17 6.26
C LEU A 195 12.66 1.71 5.85
N LEU A 196 12.76 2.27 4.64
CA LEU A 196 14.00 2.87 4.13
C LEU A 196 14.48 4.06 4.98
N ASP A 197 13.54 4.77 5.63
CA ASP A 197 13.84 5.88 6.53
C ASP A 197 14.10 5.45 7.99
N GLY A 198 14.03 4.15 8.31
CA GLY A 198 14.20 3.65 9.68
C GLY A 198 13.04 4.02 10.62
N GLN A 199 11.85 4.24 10.07
CA GLN A 199 10.64 4.64 10.82
C GLN A 199 9.67 3.47 11.09
N ILE A 200 10.09 2.23 10.84
CA ILE A 200 9.37 1.02 11.25
C ILE A 200 10.07 0.46 12.50
N PRO A 201 9.32 0.12 13.58
CA PRO A 201 7.86 0.05 13.65
C PRO A 201 7.18 1.43 13.78
N ALA A 202 6.09 1.62 13.03
CA ALA A 202 5.35 2.87 12.91
C ALA A 202 4.34 3.12 14.06
N HIS A 203 4.71 2.79 15.30
CA HIS A 203 3.82 2.82 16.47
C HIS A 203 3.22 4.20 16.77
N SER A 204 3.93 5.27 16.38
CA SER A 204 3.51 6.65 16.60
C SER A 204 2.67 7.25 15.47
N LEU A 205 2.39 6.46 14.43
CA LEU A 205 1.74 6.91 13.21
C LEU A 205 0.42 6.17 12.97
N GLY A 206 -0.49 6.82 12.25
CA GLY A 206 -1.67 6.21 11.67
C GLY A 206 -1.46 5.91 10.19
N LEU A 207 -2.15 4.89 9.68
CA LEU A 207 -2.23 4.58 8.26
C LEU A 207 -3.62 4.93 7.73
N PHE A 208 -3.67 5.68 6.64
CA PHE A 208 -4.89 5.98 5.88
C PHE A 208 -4.88 5.25 4.54
N VAL A 209 -6.04 4.75 4.11
CA VAL A 209 -6.26 4.20 2.77
C VAL A 209 -7.56 4.76 2.16
N SER A 210 -7.51 5.15 0.88
CA SER A 210 -8.70 5.61 0.15
C SER A 210 -9.63 4.47 -0.30
N GLY A 211 -9.11 3.25 -0.33
CA GLY A 211 -9.83 2.04 -0.74
C GLY A 211 -10.57 1.34 0.39
N ARG A 212 -10.93 0.07 0.13
CA ARG A 212 -11.54 -0.86 1.10
C ARG A 212 -10.48 -1.45 2.02
N ALA A 213 -10.76 -1.54 3.32
CA ALA A 213 -9.91 -2.25 4.27
C ALA A 213 -10.11 -3.79 4.11
N SER A 214 -9.27 -4.43 3.30
CA SER A 214 -9.18 -5.88 3.20
C SER A 214 -8.29 -6.48 4.29
N PHE A 215 -8.32 -7.81 4.43
CA PHE A 215 -7.35 -8.57 5.23
C PHE A 215 -5.91 -8.12 4.96
N GLU A 216 -5.53 -8.04 3.68
CA GLU A 216 -4.18 -7.65 3.27
C GLU A 216 -3.82 -6.21 3.66
N MET A 217 -4.78 -5.28 3.69
CA MET A 217 -4.52 -3.91 4.21
C MET A 217 -4.16 -3.94 5.68
N VAL A 218 -4.89 -4.73 6.47
CA VAL A 218 -4.62 -4.88 7.91
C VAL A 218 -3.32 -5.63 8.14
N GLN A 219 -3.02 -6.68 7.37
CA GLN A 219 -1.72 -7.37 7.41
C GLN A 219 -0.57 -6.40 7.18
N LYS A 220 -0.63 -5.58 6.12
CA LYS A 220 0.44 -4.64 5.79
C LYS A 220 0.59 -3.58 6.88
N ALA A 221 -0.52 -3.10 7.44
CA ALA A 221 -0.52 -2.20 8.58
C ALA A 221 0.17 -2.82 9.81
N TRP A 222 -0.19 -4.08 10.13
CA TRP A 222 0.36 -4.83 11.25
C TRP A 222 1.86 -5.09 11.09
N ALA A 223 2.28 -5.58 9.92
CA ALA A 223 3.69 -5.83 9.63
C ALA A 223 4.57 -4.57 9.73
N ALA A 224 4.00 -3.39 9.43
CA ALA A 224 4.68 -2.11 9.57
C ALA A 224 4.58 -1.50 10.98
N GLY A 225 3.79 -2.09 11.89
CA GLY A 225 3.62 -1.61 13.26
C GLY A 225 2.63 -0.44 13.41
N PHE A 226 1.72 -0.23 12.47
CA PHE A 226 0.68 0.80 12.63
C PHE A 226 -0.38 0.36 13.63
N GLY A 227 -0.56 1.12 14.71
CA GLY A 227 -1.62 0.88 15.70
C GLY A 227 -3.02 1.30 15.25
N THR A 228 -3.13 2.10 14.18
CA THR A 228 -4.41 2.62 13.66
C THR A 228 -4.46 2.55 12.14
N LEU A 229 -5.58 2.06 11.60
CA LEU A 229 -5.90 2.03 10.18
C LEU A 229 -7.24 2.74 9.91
N VAL A 230 -7.20 3.75 9.06
CA VAL A 230 -8.34 4.59 8.64
C VAL A 230 -8.66 4.32 7.18
N SER A 231 -9.91 3.91 6.90
CA SER A 231 -10.37 3.57 5.56
C SER A 231 -11.60 4.40 5.17
N VAL A 232 -11.58 4.98 3.97
CA VAL A 232 -12.73 5.70 3.40
C VAL A 232 -13.91 4.75 3.16
N SER A 233 -13.63 3.50 2.79
CA SER A 233 -14.65 2.48 2.51
C SER A 233 -14.81 1.47 3.65
N ALA A 234 -15.76 0.53 3.50
CA ALA A 234 -16.03 -0.54 4.46
C ALA A 234 -14.80 -1.46 4.69
N PRO A 235 -14.67 -2.11 5.85
CA PRO A 235 -13.82 -3.29 5.99
C PRO A 235 -14.54 -4.59 5.60
N THR A 236 -13.79 -5.66 5.34
CA THR A 236 -14.36 -7.02 5.29
C THR A 236 -14.39 -7.67 6.67
N SER A 237 -15.22 -8.71 6.87
CA SER A 237 -15.29 -9.44 8.15
C SER A 237 -13.92 -9.97 8.59
N LEU A 238 -13.16 -10.55 7.66
CA LEU A 238 -11.81 -11.04 7.92
C LEU A 238 -10.83 -9.91 8.28
N ALA A 239 -10.96 -8.73 7.67
CA ALA A 239 -10.16 -7.56 8.05
C ALA A 239 -10.42 -7.14 9.50
N VAL A 240 -11.69 -7.14 9.93
CA VAL A 240 -12.05 -6.83 11.32
C VAL A 240 -11.49 -7.85 12.29
N GLN A 241 -11.58 -9.15 11.98
CA GLN A 241 -10.99 -10.21 12.80
C GLN A 241 -9.47 -10.05 12.94
N THR A 242 -8.80 -9.75 11.82
CA THR A 242 -7.35 -9.51 11.78
C THR A 242 -6.96 -8.30 12.60
N ALA A 243 -7.70 -7.20 12.50
CA ALA A 243 -7.41 -5.98 13.25
C ALA A 243 -7.53 -6.20 14.76
N ARG A 244 -8.55 -6.97 15.18
CA ARG A 244 -8.72 -7.35 16.59
C ARG A 244 -7.57 -8.22 17.08
N ARG A 245 -7.13 -9.18 16.27
CA ARG A 245 -5.99 -10.05 16.61
C ARG A 245 -4.67 -9.29 16.67
N ALA A 246 -4.51 -8.31 15.79
CA ALA A 246 -3.35 -7.44 15.70
C ALA A 246 -3.29 -6.35 16.77
N GLY A 247 -4.41 -6.05 17.47
CA GLY A 247 -4.50 -4.88 18.35
C GLY A 247 -4.61 -3.55 17.60
N ILE A 248 -5.06 -3.57 16.34
CA ILE A 248 -5.19 -2.37 15.50
C ILE A 248 -6.55 -1.71 15.71
N SER A 249 -6.54 -0.39 15.87
CA SER A 249 -7.73 0.44 15.79
C SER A 249 -8.16 0.60 14.33
N LEU A 250 -9.27 -0.03 13.93
CA LEU A 250 -9.76 -0.04 12.56
C LEU A 250 -11.01 0.84 12.41
N TYR A 251 -10.88 1.90 11.61
CA TYR A 251 -11.96 2.79 11.23
C TYR A 251 -12.31 2.60 9.76
N GLY A 252 -13.61 2.42 9.48
CA GLY A 252 -14.15 2.37 8.11
C GLY A 252 -15.21 3.45 7.91
N PHE A 253 -15.62 3.63 6.65
CA PHE A 253 -16.59 4.67 6.27
C PHE A 253 -16.19 6.08 6.74
N VAL A 254 -14.89 6.37 6.81
CA VAL A 254 -14.40 7.67 7.25
C VAL A 254 -14.55 8.68 6.11
N ARG A 255 -15.70 9.36 6.09
CA ARG A 255 -16.10 10.35 5.08
C ARG A 255 -17.27 11.17 5.60
N ASP A 256 -17.48 12.34 5.00
CA ASP A 256 -18.65 13.18 5.25
C ASP A 256 -18.89 13.50 6.74
N GLY A 257 -17.79 13.64 7.51
CA GLY A 257 -17.84 13.95 8.94
C GLY A 257 -18.30 12.79 9.83
N SER A 258 -18.29 11.55 9.32
CA SER A 258 -18.65 10.35 10.07
C SER A 258 -17.62 9.24 9.92
N ALA A 259 -17.62 8.28 10.85
CA ALA A 259 -16.79 7.09 10.83
C ALA A 259 -17.48 5.95 11.59
N VAL A 260 -17.10 4.71 11.28
CA VAL A 260 -17.46 3.52 12.07
C VAL A 260 -16.17 2.87 12.57
N ARG A 261 -16.03 2.74 13.89
CA ARG A 261 -14.93 1.99 14.52
C ARG A 261 -15.33 0.51 14.61
N TYR A 262 -14.47 -0.38 14.10
CA TYR A 262 -14.69 -1.83 14.07
C TYR A 262 -13.79 -2.60 15.05
N SER A 263 -12.66 -1.99 15.40
CA SER A 263 -11.66 -2.50 16.35
C SER A 263 -10.99 -1.30 17.04
N PRO A 264 -10.73 -1.34 18.35
CA PRO A 264 -11.49 -2.16 19.31
C PRO A 264 -12.99 -1.83 19.21
N ALA A 265 -13.83 -2.73 19.74
CA ALA A 265 -15.30 -2.57 19.69
C ALA A 265 -15.78 -1.29 20.39
#